data_AF-A0A953PG04-F1
#
_entry.id   AF-A0A953PG04-F1
#
_cell.length_a   1.000
_cell.length_b   1.000
_cell.length_c   1.000
_cell.angle_alpha   90.00
_cell.angle_beta   90.00
_cell.angle_gamma   90.00
#
_symmetry.space_group_name_H-M   'P 1'
#
loop_
_entity.id
_entity.type
_entity.pdbx_description
1 polymer ?
#
loop_
_entity_poly.entity_id
_entity_poly.type
_entity_poly.pdbx_seq_one_letter_code
_entity_poly.pdbx_strand_id
1 'polypeptide(L)'
;MNLGGSEQRFGIWWLAFGYTLALHVLDEAGHDFLSVYNPNALVLRRFVPFIPVFTFRQWIGSLLCGLTVWLVLAPLAFRGLKWQRRLAIPVAILVGIGNGLGHILASIYLHRFMPGVYSAPLILLSGIMLLRSALGKDGGVAVE
;
A
#
# COMPACT_ATOMS: atom_id res chain seq x y z
N MET A 1 0.56 15.64 -16.67
CA MET A 1 -0.85 15.25 -16.96
C MET A 1 -1.76 16.04 -16.02
N ASN A 2 -2.74 16.77 -16.57
CA ASN A 2 -3.73 17.51 -15.78
C ASN A 2 -4.85 16.52 -15.39
N LEU A 3 -4.71 15.87 -14.23
CA LEU A 3 -5.60 14.81 -13.74
C LEU A 3 -6.89 15.35 -13.07
N GLY A 4 -7.31 16.58 -13.40
CA GLY A 4 -8.47 17.25 -12.81
C GLY A 4 -8.24 17.86 -11.42
N GLY A 5 -9.33 18.13 -10.70
CA GLY A 5 -9.33 18.75 -9.36
C GLY A 5 -8.62 17.93 -8.27
N SER A 6 -8.44 18.49 -7.07
CA SER A 6 -7.74 17.82 -5.95
C SER A 6 -8.39 16.50 -5.54
N GLU A 7 -9.71 16.42 -5.64
CA GLU A 7 -10.53 15.26 -5.29
C GLU A 7 -10.41 14.19 -6.38
N GLN A 8 -10.45 14.62 -7.65
CA GLN A 8 -10.27 13.73 -8.79
C GLN A 8 -8.88 13.09 -8.78
N ARG A 9 -7.84 13.89 -8.51
CA ARG A 9 -6.46 13.39 -8.35
C ARG A 9 -6.36 12.38 -7.21
N PHE A 10 -6.98 12.67 -6.06
CA PHE A 10 -7.00 11.76 -4.93
C PHE A 10 -7.70 10.44 -5.27
N GLY A 11 -8.86 10.47 -5.92
CA GLY A 11 -9.57 9.27 -6.39
C GLY A 11 -8.77 8.44 -7.40
N ILE A 12 -8.07 9.10 -8.33
CA ILE A 12 -7.18 8.41 -9.30
C ILE A 12 -6.05 7.70 -8.58
N TRP A 13 -5.36 8.38 -7.65
CA TRP A 13 -4.26 7.77 -6.90
C TRP A 13 -4.73 6.71 -5.91
N TRP A 14 -5.95 6.83 -5.37
CA TRP A 14 -6.59 5.78 -4.59
C TRP A 14 -6.78 4.50 -5.40
N LEU A 15 -7.31 4.60 -6.62
CA LEU A 15 -7.46 3.47 -7.53
C LEU A 15 -6.11 2.90 -7.97
N ALA A 16 -5.20 3.77 -8.42
CA ALA A 16 -3.88 3.36 -8.89
C ALA A 16 -3.10 2.61 -7.79
N PHE A 17 -3.17 3.10 -6.55
CA PHE A 17 -2.60 2.40 -5.39
C PHE A 17 -3.26 1.04 -5.16
N GLY A 18 -4.59 0.94 -5.23
CA GLY A 18 -5.31 -0.33 -5.09
C GLY A 18 -4.86 -1.38 -6.11
N TYR A 19 -4.81 -1.02 -7.40
CA TYR A 19 -4.33 -1.93 -8.44
C TYR A 19 -2.84 -2.28 -8.29
N THR A 20 -2.03 -1.32 -7.86
CA THR A 20 -0.61 -1.55 -7.61
C THR A 20 -0.41 -2.51 -6.43
N LEU A 21 -1.18 -2.35 -5.36
CA LEU A 21 -1.18 -3.27 -4.22
C LEU A 21 -1.61 -4.67 -4.67
N ALA A 22 -2.63 -4.80 -5.51
CA ALA A 22 -3.04 -6.09 -6.06
C ALA A 22 -1.91 -6.76 -6.86
N LEU A 23 -1.23 -6.00 -7.72
CA LEU A 23 -0.06 -6.49 -8.46
C LEU A 23 1.09 -6.89 -7.51
N HIS A 24 1.32 -6.11 -6.46
CA HIS A 24 2.36 -6.39 -5.49
C HIS A 24 2.09 -7.68 -4.71
N VAL A 25 0.85 -7.91 -4.28
CA VAL A 25 0.44 -9.17 -3.65
C VAL A 25 0.60 -10.36 -4.61
N LEU A 26 0.31 -10.18 -5.91
CA LEU A 26 0.55 -11.23 -6.91
C LEU A 26 2.04 -11.55 -7.07
N ASP A 27 2.89 -10.52 -7.08
CA ASP A 27 4.35 -10.67 -7.12
C ASP A 27 4.87 -11.41 -5.87
N GLU A 28 4.46 -10.99 -4.68
CA GLU A 28 4.78 -11.67 -3.42
C GLU A 28 4.32 -13.14 -3.42
N ALA A 29 3.09 -13.41 -3.88
CA ALA A 29 2.54 -14.76 -3.96
C ALA A 29 3.29 -15.63 -4.99
N GLY A 30 3.63 -15.06 -6.14
CA GLY A 30 4.37 -15.74 -7.21
C GLY A 30 5.81 -16.08 -6.84
N HIS A 31 6.37 -15.38 -5.85
CA HIS A 31 7.76 -15.56 -5.40
C HIS A 31 7.87 -16.09 -3.95
N ASP A 32 6.81 -16.71 -3.42
CA ASP A 32 6.82 -17.42 -2.13
C ASP A 32 7.18 -16.52 -0.92
N PHE A 33 6.56 -15.32 -0.85
CA PHE A 33 6.76 -14.38 0.26
C PHE A 33 6.64 -14.98 1.66
N LEU A 34 5.70 -15.91 1.86
CA LEU A 34 5.45 -16.48 3.18
C LEU A 34 6.61 -17.35 3.71
N SER A 35 7.44 -17.93 2.85
CA SER A 35 8.64 -18.64 3.29
C SER A 35 9.72 -17.72 3.85
N VAL A 36 9.69 -16.43 3.49
CA VAL A 36 10.53 -15.38 4.07
C VAL A 36 9.85 -14.73 5.28
N TYR A 37 8.57 -14.36 5.16
CA TYR A 37 7.84 -13.63 6.20
C TYR A 37 7.67 -14.46 7.48
N ASN A 38 7.13 -15.68 7.39
CA ASN A 38 6.71 -16.44 8.57
C ASN A 38 7.89 -16.79 9.51
N PRO A 39 9.07 -17.23 9.03
CA PRO A 39 10.21 -17.46 9.90
C PRO A 39 10.67 -16.19 10.63
N ASN A 40 10.71 -15.06 9.94
CA ASN A 40 11.08 -13.77 10.54
C ASN A 40 10.03 -13.29 11.55
N ALA A 41 8.74 -13.47 11.25
CA ALA A 41 7.64 -13.18 12.17
C ALA A 41 7.75 -14.00 13.47
N LEU A 42 8.09 -15.28 13.39
CA LEU A 42 8.32 -16.13 14.56
C LEU A 42 9.49 -15.68 15.42
N VAL A 43 10.57 -15.19 14.81
CA VAL A 43 11.70 -14.57 15.54
C VAL A 43 11.24 -13.29 16.24
N LEU A 44 10.50 -12.43 15.53
CA LEU A 44 10.04 -11.15 16.07
C LEU A 44 9.00 -11.31 17.18
N ARG A 45 8.20 -12.39 17.16
CA ARG A 45 7.25 -12.74 18.23
C ARG A 45 7.88 -12.87 19.61
N ARG A 46 9.19 -13.12 19.69
CA ARG A 46 9.93 -13.14 20.96
C ARG A 46 9.96 -11.77 21.64
N PHE A 47 9.80 -10.70 20.86
CA PHE A 47 9.79 -9.31 21.33
C PHE A 47 8.41 -8.66 21.21
N VAL A 48 7.64 -9.03 20.19
CA VAL A 48 6.32 -8.47 19.87
C VAL A 48 5.31 -9.61 19.69
N PRO A 49 4.63 -10.06 20.76
CA PRO A 49 3.87 -11.31 20.75
C PRO A 49 2.71 -11.39 19.73
N PHE A 50 2.21 -10.23 19.28
CA PHE A 50 1.05 -10.12 18.40
C PHE A 50 1.38 -10.08 16.91
N ILE A 51 2.66 -10.20 16.50
CA ILE A 51 3.01 -10.29 15.08
C ILE A 51 2.32 -11.52 14.48
N PRO A 52 1.56 -11.41 13.39
CA PRO A 52 0.83 -12.55 12.85
C PRO A 52 1.75 -13.54 12.11
N VAL A 53 1.32 -14.79 12.04
CA VAL A 53 1.89 -15.85 11.18
C VAL A 53 0.73 -16.39 10.38
N PHE A 54 0.91 -16.55 9.08
CA PHE A 54 -0.21 -16.84 8.19
C PHE A 54 -0.02 -18.16 7.45
N THR A 55 -1.11 -18.89 7.27
CA THR A 55 -1.22 -19.82 6.14
C THR A 55 -1.47 -19.03 4.85
N PHE A 56 -1.10 -19.60 3.69
CA PHE A 56 -1.32 -18.95 2.40
C PHE A 56 -2.78 -18.51 2.19
N ARG A 57 -3.74 -19.37 2.54
CA ARG A 57 -5.18 -19.06 2.42
C ARG A 57 -5.60 -17.89 3.29
N GLN A 58 -5.11 -17.81 4.53
CA GLN A 58 -5.42 -16.70 5.43
C GLN A 58 -4.81 -15.39 4.92
N TRP A 59 -3.55 -15.44 4.50
CA TRP A 59 -2.83 -14.28 3.97
C TRP A 59 -3.53 -13.72 2.72
N ILE A 60 -3.74 -14.54 1.68
CA ILE A 60 -4.45 -14.12 0.48
C ILE A 60 -5.90 -13.72 0.78
N GLY A 61 -6.63 -14.48 1.59
CA GLY A 61 -8.02 -14.17 1.91
C GLY A 61 -8.20 -12.82 2.60
N SER A 62 -7.31 -12.50 3.56
CA SER A 62 -7.33 -11.20 4.25
C SER A 62 -6.95 -10.04 3.32
N LEU A 63 -5.93 -10.23 2.46
CA LEU A 63 -5.54 -9.22 1.47
C LEU A 63 -6.61 -8.97 0.42
N LEU A 64 -7.26 -10.03 -0.08
CA LEU A 64 -8.39 -9.90 -1.01
C LEU A 64 -9.56 -9.15 -0.38
N CYS A 65 -9.89 -9.45 0.88
CA CYS A 65 -10.91 -8.73 1.62
C CYS A 65 -10.57 -7.24 1.75
N GLY A 66 -9.36 -6.92 2.21
CA GLY A 66 -8.88 -5.54 2.36
C GLY A 66 -8.87 -4.78 1.03
N LEU A 67 -8.38 -5.41 -0.04
CA LEU A 67 -8.36 -4.83 -1.38
C LEU A 67 -9.77 -4.59 -1.93
N THR A 68 -10.70 -5.51 -1.70
CA THR A 68 -12.11 -5.36 -2.10
C THR A 68 -12.72 -4.15 -1.41
N VAL A 69 -12.55 -4.03 -0.09
CA VAL A 69 -13.03 -2.86 0.67
C VAL A 69 -12.39 -1.58 0.13
N TRP A 70 -11.07 -1.59 -0.11
CA TRP A 70 -10.37 -0.43 -0.67
C TRP A 70 -10.96 0.02 -2.01
N LEU A 71 -11.19 -0.91 -2.94
CA LEU A 71 -11.73 -0.59 -4.27
C LEU A 71 -13.21 -0.18 -4.21
N VAL A 72 -14.01 -0.80 -3.35
CA VAL A 72 -15.42 -0.40 -3.12
C VAL A 72 -15.52 1.02 -2.59
N LEU A 73 -14.54 1.47 -1.82
CA LEU A 73 -14.48 2.84 -1.29
C LEU A 73 -14.02 3.89 -2.32
N ALA A 74 -13.65 3.49 -3.54
CA ALA A 74 -13.15 4.41 -4.56
C ALA A 74 -14.13 5.54 -4.92
N PRO A 75 -15.46 5.32 -5.11
CA PRO A 75 -16.39 6.41 -5.43
C PRO A 75 -16.40 7.52 -4.36
N LEU A 76 -16.19 7.16 -3.09
CA LEU A 76 -16.09 8.12 -2.01
C LEU A 76 -14.76 8.91 -2.07
N ALA A 77 -13.68 8.27 -2.53
CA ALA A 77 -12.39 8.94 -2.69
C ALA A 77 -12.48 10.03 -3.77
N PHE A 78 -13.23 9.81 -4.85
CA PHE A 78 -13.53 10.85 -5.85
C PHE A 78 -14.37 12.01 -5.31
N ARG A 79 -15.07 11.83 -4.19
CA ARG A 79 -15.77 12.91 -3.47
C ARG A 79 -14.85 13.65 -2.49
N GLY A 80 -13.60 13.22 -2.33
CA GLY A 80 -12.59 13.92 -1.52
C GLY A 80 -12.85 13.88 -0.01
N LEU A 81 -13.55 12.88 0.51
CA LEU A 81 -13.93 12.84 1.93
C LEU A 81 -12.70 12.93 2.86
N LYS A 82 -12.75 13.85 3.82
CA LYS A 82 -11.63 14.14 4.74
C LYS A 82 -11.16 12.92 5.53
N TRP A 83 -12.08 12.04 5.94
CA TRP A 83 -11.71 10.82 6.68
C TRP A 83 -10.95 9.81 5.82
N GLN A 84 -11.27 9.70 4.51
CA GLN A 84 -10.53 8.82 3.59
C GLN A 84 -9.13 9.35 3.32
N ARG A 85 -8.97 10.68 3.22
CA ARG A 85 -7.64 11.29 3.15
C ARG A 85 -6.80 10.95 4.39
N ARG A 86 -7.40 11.06 5.59
CA ARG A 86 -6.74 10.67 6.84
C ARG A 86 -6.39 9.18 6.89
N LEU A 87 -7.25 8.31 6.38
CA LEU A 87 -6.99 6.86 6.27
C LEU A 87 -5.88 6.56 5.24
N ALA A 88 -5.84 7.29 4.13
CA ALA A 88 -4.86 7.08 3.08
C ALA A 88 -3.43 7.38 3.54
N ILE A 89 -3.23 8.28 4.50
CA ILE A 89 -1.90 8.64 5.02
C ILE A 89 -1.15 7.43 5.61
N PRO A 90 -1.64 6.76 6.67
CA PRO A 90 -0.94 5.60 7.24
C PRO A 90 -0.83 4.45 6.25
N VAL A 91 -1.84 4.23 5.39
CA VAL A 91 -1.78 3.19 4.35
C VAL A 91 -0.68 3.47 3.33
N ALA A 92 -0.60 4.69 2.82
CA ALA A 92 0.43 5.09 1.87
C ALA A 92 1.84 4.99 2.48
N ILE A 93 2.00 5.37 3.75
CA ILE A 93 3.28 5.29 4.46
C ILE A 93 3.68 3.84 4.71
N LEU A 94 2.82 3.02 5.30
CA LEU A 94 3.19 1.68 5.74
C LEU A 94 3.14 0.65 4.61
N VAL A 95 2.00 0.58 3.92
CA VAL A 95 1.73 -0.42 2.88
C VAL A 95 2.35 -0.02 1.55
N GLY A 96 2.42 1.27 1.26
CA GLY A 96 3.04 1.80 0.04
C GLY A 96 4.56 1.91 0.15
N ILE A 97 4.97 2.95 0.87
CA ILE A 97 6.38 3.38 0.94
C ILE A 97 7.20 2.39 1.76
N GLY A 98 6.74 2.05 2.96
CA GLY A 98 7.42 1.12 3.87
C GLY A 98 7.61 -0.24 3.24
N ASN A 99 6.56 -0.79 2.61
CA ASN A 99 6.66 -2.08 1.95
C ASN A 99 7.62 -2.03 0.75
N GLY A 100 7.42 -1.09 -0.17
CA GLY A 100 8.29 -0.94 -1.34
C GLY A 100 9.77 -0.75 -0.97
N LEU A 101 10.08 0.11 0.02
CA LEU A 101 11.44 0.26 0.53
C LEU A 101 11.94 -1.01 1.20
N GLY A 102 11.11 -1.70 1.98
CA GLY A 102 11.46 -2.96 2.65
C GLY A 102 11.96 -4.00 1.65
N HIS A 103 11.21 -4.25 0.58
CA HIS A 103 11.61 -5.21 -0.45
C HIS A 103 12.86 -4.79 -1.21
N ILE A 104 13.01 -3.51 -1.56
CA ILE A 104 14.19 -3.00 -2.27
C ILE A 104 15.43 -3.09 -1.39
N LEU A 105 15.38 -2.53 -0.18
CA LEU A 105 16.51 -2.48 0.74
C LEU A 105 16.92 -3.86 1.23
N ALA A 106 15.95 -4.72 1.56
CA ALA A 106 16.26 -6.11 1.93
C ALA A 106 16.89 -6.88 0.76
N SER A 107 16.46 -6.62 -0.48
CA SER A 107 17.08 -7.26 -1.65
C SER A 107 18.53 -6.84 -1.85
N ILE A 108 18.81 -5.54 -1.69
CA ILE A 108 20.17 -5.00 -1.76
C ILE A 108 21.03 -5.58 -0.63
N TYR A 109 20.54 -5.51 0.61
CA TYR A 109 21.27 -5.96 1.78
C TYR A 109 21.60 -7.46 1.76
N LEU A 110 20.62 -8.29 1.38
CA LEU A 110 20.78 -9.75 1.32
C LEU A 110 21.41 -10.23 0.00
N HIS A 111 21.70 -9.31 -0.93
CA HIS A 111 22.24 -9.63 -2.26
C HIS A 111 21.44 -10.69 -3.02
N ARG A 112 20.11 -10.70 -2.83
CA ARG A 112 19.17 -11.61 -3.50
C ARG A 112 17.81 -10.93 -3.64
N PHE A 113 17.09 -11.21 -4.72
CA PHE A 113 15.76 -10.64 -4.90
C PHE A 113 14.76 -11.16 -3.86
N MET A 114 14.16 -10.23 -3.12
CA MET A 114 13.08 -10.53 -2.19
C MET A 114 11.77 -10.72 -2.94
N PRO A 115 10.90 -11.63 -2.51
CA PRO A 115 9.56 -11.76 -3.06
C PRO A 115 8.85 -10.41 -3.02
N GLY A 116 8.25 -9.93 -4.10
CA GLY A 116 7.67 -8.57 -4.16
C GLY A 116 8.60 -7.48 -4.70
N VAL A 117 9.89 -7.75 -4.95
CA VAL A 117 10.85 -6.71 -5.40
C VAL A 117 10.55 -6.17 -6.80
N TYR A 118 9.97 -6.98 -7.69
CA TYR A 118 9.72 -6.58 -9.08
C TYR A 118 8.66 -5.48 -9.17
N SER A 119 7.67 -5.53 -8.30
CA SER A 119 6.60 -4.54 -8.16
C SER A 119 6.88 -3.47 -7.09
N ALA A 120 7.92 -3.64 -6.27
CA ALA A 120 8.30 -2.72 -5.20
C ALA A 120 8.50 -1.26 -5.65
N PRO A 121 9.14 -0.95 -6.80
CA PRO A 121 9.23 0.43 -7.28
C PRO A 121 7.86 1.05 -7.57
N LEU A 122 6.91 0.26 -8.06
CA LEU A 122 5.58 0.74 -8.42
C LEU A 122 4.73 1.02 -7.17
N ILE A 123 4.75 0.11 -6.18
CA ILE A 123 4.02 0.33 -4.91
C ILE A 123 4.61 1.48 -4.09
N LEU A 124 5.94 1.65 -4.14
CA LEU A 124 6.61 2.82 -3.59
C LEU A 124 6.13 4.11 -4.27
N LEU A 125 6.17 4.17 -5.60
CA LEU A 125 5.76 5.34 -6.36
C LEU A 125 4.28 5.70 -6.13
N SER A 126 3.39 4.70 -6.25
CA SER A 126 1.95 4.92 -6.02
C SER A 126 1.65 5.31 -4.58
N GLY A 127 2.38 4.76 -3.59
CA GLY A 127 2.32 5.19 -2.19
C GLY A 127 2.72 6.65 -2.00
N ILE A 128 3.82 7.10 -2.60
CA ILE A 128 4.25 8.51 -2.57
C ILE A 128 3.17 9.40 -3.18
N MET A 129 2.61 9.03 -4.33
CA MET A 129 1.60 9.85 -4.99
C MET A 129 0.27 9.88 -4.23
N LEU A 130 -0.15 8.75 -3.66
CA LEU A 130 -1.30 8.69 -2.77
C LEU A 130 -1.10 9.60 -1.56
N LEU A 131 0.04 9.52 -0.88
CA LEU A 131 0.37 10.37 0.26
C LEU A 131 0.35 11.86 -0.11
N ARG A 132 1.01 12.23 -1.21
CA ARG A 132 1.01 13.62 -1.70
C ARG A 132 -0.39 14.11 -2.02
N SER A 133 -1.22 13.28 -2.65
CA SER A 133 -2.59 13.64 -2.99
C SER A 133 -3.49 13.76 -1.74
N ALA A 134 -3.26 12.94 -0.72
CA ALA A 134 -4.00 12.96 0.54
C ALA A 134 -3.66 14.20 1.39
N LEU A 135 -2.39 14.62 1.37
CA LEU A 135 -1.89 15.81 2.08
C LEU A 135 -2.14 17.13 1.34
N GLY A 136 -2.43 17.08 0.04
CA GLY A 136 -2.74 18.28 -0.74
C GLY A 136 -3.90 19.05 -0.11
N LYS A 137 -3.67 20.32 0.24
CA LYS A 137 -4.73 21.20 0.74
C LYS A 137 -5.80 21.36 -0.33
N ASP A 138 -7.07 21.26 0.07
CA ASP A 138 -8.18 21.76 -0.72
C ASP A 138 -7.86 23.25 -0.97
N GLY A 139 -7.65 23.62 -2.24
CA GLY A 139 -7.47 25.01 -2.63
C GLY A 139 -8.79 25.75 -2.50
N GLY A 140 -9.26 25.93 -1.27
CA GLY A 140 -10.33 26.86 -0.96
C GLY A 140 -9.78 28.25 -1.21
N VAL A 141 -10.14 28.83 -2.34
CA VAL A 141 -10.07 30.27 -2.54
C VAL A 141 -10.92 30.88 -1.41
N ALA A 142 -10.25 31.37 -0.37
CA ALA A 142 -10.86 32.32 0.53
C ALA A 142 -11.01 33.61 -0.29
N VAL A 143 -12.21 33.81 -0.83
CA VAL A 143 -12.66 35.14 -1.24
C VAL A 143 -13.26 35.76 0.01
N GLU A 144 -12.50 36.62 0.67
CA GLU A 144 -13.04 37.75 1.44
C GLU A 144 -12.72 39.03 0.67
#